data_AF-A9BYC5-F1
#
_entry.id   AF-A9BYC5-F1
#
_cell.length_a   1.000
_cell.length_b   1.000
_cell.length_c   1.000
_cell.angle_alpha   90.00
_cell.angle_beta   90.00
_cell.angle_gamma   90.00
#
_symmetry.space_group_name_H-M   'P 1'
#
loop_
_entity.id
_entity.type
_entity.pdbx_description
1 polymer ?
#
loop_
_entity_poly.entity_id
_entity_poly.type
_entity_poly.pdbx_seq_one_letter_code
_entity_poly.pdbx_strand_id
1 'polypeptide(L)'
;MHNLKRIRERLGVTQKVLAAGLGCCQANVSNIESGQTTLLPETARKLIEFSESRGLPIDFAHVYGPSDVPLPDLVQPAVSLKEV
;
A
#
# COMPACT_ATOMS: atom_id res chain seq x y z
N MET A 1 -0.43 0.27 15.38
CA MET A 1 -1.41 0.78 14.40
C MET A 1 -0.68 1.02 13.09
N HIS A 2 -1.33 0.80 11.94
CA HIS A 2 -0.75 1.04 10.62
C HIS A 2 -1.84 1.44 9.62
N ASN A 3 -1.45 2.08 8.53
CA ASN A 3 -2.40 2.65 7.57
C ASN A 3 -2.54 1.85 6.27
N LEU A 4 -2.15 0.56 6.26
CA LEU A 4 -2.17 -0.31 5.07
C LEU A 4 -3.48 -0.24 4.28
N LYS A 5 -4.63 -0.40 4.96
CA LYS A 5 -5.95 -0.36 4.32
C LYS A 5 -6.22 0.98 3.65
N ARG A 6 -5.91 2.08 4.34
CA ARG A 6 -6.11 3.45 3.84
C ARG A 6 -5.22 3.75 2.62
N ILE A 7 -3.97 3.30 2.66
CA ILE A 7 -3.04 3.39 1.52
C ILE A 7 -3.59 2.57 0.33
N ARG A 8 -4.06 1.35 0.57
CA ARG A 8 -4.66 0.50 -0.48
C ARG A 8 -5.87 1.16 -1.13
N GLU A 9 -6.76 1.72 -0.32
CA GLU A 9 -7.96 2.43 -0.79
C GLU A 9 -7.58 3.67 -1.59
N ARG A 10 -6.56 4.43 -1.15
CA ARG A 10 -6.01 5.56 -1.88
C ARG A 10 -5.46 5.16 -3.26
N LEU A 11 -4.81 4.00 -3.35
CA LEU A 11 -4.31 3.43 -4.60
C LEU A 11 -5.43 2.87 -5.51
N GLY A 12 -6.65 2.70 -5.01
CA GLY A 12 -7.77 2.16 -5.78
C GLY A 12 -7.60 0.68 -6.16
N VAL A 13 -6.80 -0.09 -5.42
CA VAL A 13 -6.49 -1.50 -5.74
C VAL A 13 -7.18 -2.49 -4.79
N THR A 14 -7.41 -3.71 -5.27
CA THR A 14 -7.93 -4.81 -4.44
C THR A 14 -6.82 -5.38 -3.54
N GLN A 15 -7.21 -6.10 -2.47
CA GLN A 15 -6.23 -6.80 -1.62
C GLN A 15 -5.39 -7.81 -2.42
N LYS A 16 -5.96 -8.44 -3.45
CA LYS A 16 -5.25 -9.37 -4.34
C LYS A 16 -4.16 -8.67 -5.15
N VAL A 17 -4.46 -7.50 -5.71
CA VAL A 17 -3.48 -6.70 -6.47
C VAL A 17 -2.36 -6.21 -5.54
N LEU A 18 -2.72 -5.74 -4.34
CA LEU A 18 -1.72 -5.33 -3.35
C LEU A 18 -0.84 -6.50 -2.94
N ALA A 19 -1.42 -7.67 -2.66
CA ALA A 19 -0.66 -8.86 -2.28
C ALA A 19 0.37 -9.28 -3.33
N ALA A 20 -0.01 -9.21 -4.62
CA ALA A 20 0.91 -9.44 -5.73
C ALA A 20 2.08 -8.44 -5.73
N GLY A 21 1.79 -7.14 -5.51
CA GLY A 21 2.81 -6.10 -5.39
C GLY A 21 3.76 -6.27 -4.19
N LEU A 22 3.26 -6.81 -3.07
CA LEU A 22 4.06 -7.09 -1.87
C LEU A 22 4.78 -8.45 -1.92
N GLY A 23 4.52 -9.27 -2.93
CA GLY A 23 5.04 -10.63 -3.05
C GLY A 23 4.53 -11.57 -1.95
N CYS A 24 3.26 -11.44 -1.56
CA CYS A 24 2.60 -12.32 -0.58
C CYS A 24 1.20 -12.76 -1.06
N CYS A 25 0.50 -13.56 -0.25
CA CYS A 25 -0.86 -13.99 -0.55
C CYS A 25 -1.92 -12.97 -0.10
N GLN A 26 -3.09 -12.98 -0.74
CA GLN A 26 -4.19 -12.07 -0.37
C GLN A 26 -4.65 -12.26 1.09
N ALA A 27 -4.61 -13.49 1.62
CA ALA A 27 -4.92 -13.77 3.03
C ALA A 27 -3.96 -13.04 3.99
N ASN A 28 -2.66 -12.92 3.63
CA ASN A 28 -1.70 -12.15 4.43
C ASN A 28 -2.09 -10.67 4.50
N VAL A 29 -2.49 -10.07 3.38
CA VAL A 29 -2.99 -8.68 3.36
C VAL A 29 -4.24 -8.53 4.23
N SER A 30 -5.19 -9.47 4.14
CA SER A 30 -6.40 -9.45 4.98
C SER A 30 -6.06 -9.52 6.47
N ASN A 31 -5.19 -10.43 6.88
CA ASN A 31 -4.79 -10.58 8.28
C ASN A 31 -4.10 -9.31 8.82
N ILE A 32 -3.27 -8.66 7.99
CA ILE A 32 -2.64 -7.40 8.36
C ILE A 32 -3.70 -6.30 8.51
N GLU A 33 -4.60 -6.12 7.53
CA GLU A 33 -5.67 -5.10 7.61
C GLU A 33 -6.59 -5.29 8.81
N SER A 34 -6.85 -6.53 9.22
CA SER A 34 -7.64 -6.87 10.41
C SER A 34 -6.85 -6.79 11.72
N GLY A 35 -5.55 -6.52 11.68
CA GLY A 35 -4.68 -6.44 12.86
C GLY A 35 -4.30 -7.80 13.47
N GLN A 36 -4.63 -8.92 12.81
CA GLN A 36 -4.22 -10.27 13.21
C GLN A 36 -2.75 -10.54 12.93
N THR A 37 -2.15 -9.78 12.02
CA THR A 37 -0.72 -9.88 11.68
C THR A 37 -0.09 -8.49 11.69
N THR A 38 1.08 -8.38 12.32
CA THR A 38 1.83 -7.13 12.35
C THR A 38 2.45 -6.84 10.99
N LEU A 39 2.28 -5.61 10.49
CA LEU A 39 2.99 -5.14 9.31
C LEU A 39 4.49 -4.93 9.63
N LEU A 40 5.34 -5.85 9.18
CA LEU A 40 6.80 -5.78 9.38
C LEU A 40 7.45 -4.69 8.51
N PRO A 41 8.61 -4.12 8.95
CA PRO A 41 9.30 -3.05 8.21
C PRO A 41 9.68 -3.43 6.77
N GLU A 42 9.99 -4.69 6.52
CA GLU A 42 10.26 -5.21 5.17
C GLU A 42 9.04 -5.18 4.26
N THR A 43 7.86 -5.51 4.79
CA THR A 43 6.58 -5.41 4.07
C THR A 43 6.21 -3.94 3.86
N ALA A 44 6.49 -3.08 4.83
CA ALA A 44 6.32 -1.64 4.68
C ALA A 44 7.21 -1.05 3.58
N ARG A 45 8.47 -1.49 3.46
CA ARG A 45 9.36 -1.07 2.36
C ARG A 45 8.78 -1.44 0.99
N LYS A 46 8.33 -2.69 0.83
CA LYS A 46 7.66 -3.14 -0.41
C LYS A 46 6.39 -2.35 -0.70
N LEU A 47 5.64 -1.99 0.33
CA LEU A 47 4.44 -1.14 0.19
C LEU A 47 4.81 0.25 -0.32
N ILE A 48 5.89 0.84 0.19
CA ILE A 48 6.39 2.14 -0.27
C ILE A 48 6.80 2.06 -1.74
N GLU A 49 7.63 1.08 -2.11
CA GLU A 49 8.06 0.86 -3.50
C GLU A 49 6.87 0.63 -4.44
N PHE A 50 5.92 -0.22 -4.03
CA PHE A 50 4.70 -0.47 -4.79
C PHE A 50 3.85 0.79 -4.96
N SER A 51 3.69 1.57 -3.89
CA SER A 51 2.91 2.81 -3.91
C SER A 51 3.55 3.87 -4.80
N GLU A 52 4.88 4.03 -4.72
CA GLU A 52 5.65 4.94 -5.57
C GLU A 52 5.52 4.57 -7.05
N SER A 53 5.63 3.28 -7.40
CA SER A 53 5.43 2.81 -8.78
C SER A 53 4.03 3.10 -9.35
N ARG A 54 3.05 3.33 -8.47
CA ARG A 54 1.65 3.65 -8.78
C ARG A 54 1.34 5.14 -8.67
N GLY A 55 2.36 5.98 -8.46
CA GLY A 55 2.20 7.42 -8.36
C GLY A 55 1.77 7.93 -6.99
N LEU A 56 1.90 7.11 -5.93
CA LEU A 56 1.62 7.50 -4.55
C LEU A 56 2.93 7.53 -3.73
N PRO A 57 3.67 8.65 -3.72
CA PRO A 57 4.97 8.74 -3.05
C PRO A 57 4.79 8.84 -1.53
N ILE A 58 4.79 7.70 -0.83
CA ILE A 58 4.66 7.60 0.63
C ILE A 58 5.97 7.19 1.28
N ASP A 59 6.04 7.30 2.60
CA ASP A 59 7.17 6.89 3.43
C ASP A 59 6.70 6.11 4.67
N PHE A 60 7.63 5.75 5.56
CA PHE A 60 7.33 5.05 6.80
C PHE A 60 6.39 5.83 7.74
N ALA A 61 6.40 7.16 7.71
CA ALA A 61 5.51 7.98 8.53
C ALA A 61 4.06 7.84 8.05
N HIS A 62 3.81 7.73 6.75
CA HIS A 62 2.48 7.44 6.23
C HIS A 62 2.01 6.01 6.61
N VAL A 63 2.93 5.06 6.70
CA VAL A 63 2.62 3.65 7.00
C VAL A 63 2.31 3.42 8.48
N TYR A 64 3.16 3.93 9.37
CA TYR A 64 3.12 3.67 10.81
C TYR A 64 2.66 4.86 11.65
N GLY A 65 2.54 6.04 11.06
CA GLY A 65 2.10 7.23 11.75
C GLY A 65 0.60 7.24 12.06
N PRO A 66 0.13 8.32 12.70
CA PRO A 66 -1.27 8.51 13.01
C PRO A 66 -2.19 8.32 11.79
N SER A 67 -3.41 7.82 12.01
CA SER A 67 -4.33 7.50 10.91
C SER A 67 -4.87 8.72 10.17
N ASP A 68 -4.72 9.91 10.74
CA ASP A 68 -5.07 11.23 10.19
C ASP A 68 -3.94 11.89 9.38
N VAL A 69 -2.74 11.29 9.33
CA VAL A 69 -1.64 11.80 8.48
C VAL A 69 -2.15 11.91 7.03
N PRO A 70 -2.10 13.08 6.38
CA PRO A 70 -2.60 13.21 5.02
C PRO A 70 -1.78 12.32 4.07
N LEU A 71 -2.47 11.54 3.23
CA LEU A 71 -1.79 10.83 2.14
C LEU A 71 -1.54 11.80 0.99
N PRO A 72 -0.40 11.70 0.31
CA PRO A 72 -0.10 12.54 -0.85
C PRO A 72 -1.15 12.42 -1.95
N ASP A 73 -1.11 13.38 -2.86
CA ASP A 73 -1.83 13.25 -4.11
C ASP A 73 -1.26 12.14 -4.99
N LEU A 74 -2.17 11.42 -5.68
CA LEU A 74 -1.76 10.52 -6.73
C LEU A 74 -1.17 11.38 -7.86
N VAL A 75 0.15 11.40 -7.93
CA VAL A 75 0.85 11.88 -9.10
C VAL A 75 0.52 10.88 -10.19
N GLN A 76 -0.19 11.30 -11.24
CA GLN A 76 -0.45 10.39 -12.36
C GLN A 76 0.88 9.78 -12.81
N PRO A 77 1.04 8.44 -12.72
CA PRO A 77 2.22 7.84 -13.30
C PRO A 77 2.19 8.14 -14.80
N ALA A 78 3.31 8.58 -15.35
CA ALA A 78 3.47 8.85 -16.78
C ALA A 78 3.23 7.62 -17.67
N VAL A 79 2.96 6.45 -17.08
CA VAL A 79 2.70 5.20 -17.80
C VAL A 79 1.25 4.80 -17.59
N SER A 80 0.42 5.19 -18.56
CA SER A 80 -0.82 4.50 -18.88
C SER A 80 -0.47 3.07 -19.28
N LEU A 81 -0.53 2.12 -18.34
CA LEU A 81 -0.61 0.70 -18.70
C LEU A 81 -2.02 0.44 -19.23
N LYS A 82 -2.24 0.86 -20.49
CA LYS A 82 -3.19 0.24 -21.39
C LYS A 82 -2.55 -1.05 -21.89
N GLU A 83 -2.76 -2.18 -21.25
CA GLU A 83 -2.55 -3.50 -21.88
C GLU A 83 -3.66 -4.43 -21.36
N VAL A 84 -4.71 -4.61 -22.18
CA VAL A 84 -5.01 -5.78 -23.05
C VAL A 84 -5.57 -6.95 -22.26
#